data_AF-A0A349AXX9-F1
#
_entry.id   AF-A0A349AXX9-F1
#
_cell.length_a   1.000
_cell.length_b   1.000
_cell.length_c   1.000
_cell.angle_alpha   90.00
_cell.angle_beta   90.00
_cell.angle_gamma   90.00
#
_symmetry.space_group_name_H-M   'P 1'
#
loop_
_entity.id
_entity.type
_entity.pdbx_description
1 polymer ?
#
loop_
_entity_poly.entity_id
_entity_poly.type
_entity_poly.pdbx_seq_one_letter_code
_entity_poly.pdbx_strand_id
1 'polypeptide(L)'
;KGGKIEFRVDRNSNLNFIIGKVSFDEKSLAENYAAALEEVLRSKPSSSKGRYISKIVLSTSMGPGIAVDPNRTRNVTVDETDA
;
A
#
# COMPACT_ATOMS: atom_id res chain seq x y z
N LYS A 1 18.85 6.93 2.46
CA LYS A 1 18.61 8.11 1.59
C LYS A 1 17.09 8.23 1.43
N GLY A 2 16.45 9.12 2.20
CA GLY A 2 14.99 9.24 2.24
C GLY A 2 14.45 9.82 0.95
N GLY A 3 13.93 8.97 0.07
CA GLY A 3 13.21 9.39 -1.12
C GLY A 3 11.83 9.88 -0.72
N LYS A 4 11.45 11.09 -1.13
CA LYS A 4 10.06 11.53 -1.07
C LYS A 4 9.32 10.87 -2.22
N ILE A 5 8.17 10.26 -1.92
CA ILE A 5 7.28 9.67 -2.92
C ILE A 5 6.13 10.65 -3.08
N GLU A 6 6.02 11.24 -4.27
CA GLU A 6 4.85 12.03 -4.65
C GLU A 6 3.85 11.09 -5.33
N PHE A 7 2.61 11.09 -4.83
CA PHE A 7 1.52 10.34 -5.45
C PHE A 7 0.39 11.31 -5.83
N ARG A 8 -0.25 11.02 -6.96
CA ARG A 8 -1.41 11.76 -7.45
C ARG A 8 -2.50 10.75 -7.79
N VAL A 9 -3.73 11.12 -7.47
CA VAL A 9 -4.92 10.35 -7.84
C VAL A 9 -5.30 10.66 -9.29
N ASP A 10 -5.62 9.63 -10.06
CA ASP A 10 -6.11 9.78 -11.43
C ASP A 10 -7.60 10.20 -11.48
N ARG A 11 -8.16 10.40 -12.68
CA ARG A 11 -9.58 10.73 -12.84
C ARG A 11 -10.52 9.59 -12.45
N ASN A 12 -10.00 8.37 -12.44
CA ASN A 12 -10.73 7.14 -12.10
C ASN A 12 -10.61 6.78 -10.61
N SER A 13 -10.05 7.67 -9.79
CA SER A 13 -9.82 7.46 -8.36
C SER A 13 -8.85 6.32 -8.02
N ASN A 14 -7.93 5.99 -8.94
CA ASN A 14 -6.81 5.10 -8.66
C ASN A 14 -5.59 5.89 -8.21
N LEU A 15 -4.83 5.27 -7.31
CA LEU A 15 -3.58 5.79 -6.79
C LEU A 15 -2.50 4.74 -7.07
N ASN A 16 -1.46 5.14 -7.80
CA ASN A 16 -0.30 4.29 -8.09
C ASN A 16 0.98 4.97 -7.60
N PHE A 17 1.89 4.16 -7.05
CA PHE A 17 3.21 4.61 -6.62
C PHE A 17 4.11 3.39 -6.40
N ILE A 18 5.41 3.64 -6.37
CA ILE A 18 6.42 2.60 -6.19
C ILE A 18 6.85 2.60 -4.73
N ILE A 19 6.58 1.51 -4.00
CA ILE A 19 6.98 1.34 -2.58
C ILE A 19 8.45 0.93 -2.41
N GLY A 20 9.08 0.43 -3.46
CA GLY A 20 10.46 -0.03 -3.41
C GLY A 20 10.90 -0.81 -4.65
N LYS A 21 12.09 -1.38 -4.57
CA LYS A 21 12.67 -2.27 -5.58
C LYS A 21 12.81 -3.68 -5.01
N VAL A 22 12.94 -4.67 -5.89
CA VAL A 22 13.17 -6.08 -5.52
C VAL A 22 14.46 -6.26 -4.69
N SER A 23 15.43 -5.36 -4.83
CA SER A 23 16.69 -5.38 -4.07
C SER A 23 16.56 -4.91 -2.61
N PHE A 24 15.36 -4.54 -2.14
CA PHE A 24 15.14 -4.13 -0.76
C PHE A 24 14.81 -5.34 0.12
N ASP A 25 15.14 -5.23 1.41
CA ASP A 25 14.76 -6.24 2.40
C ASP A 25 13.23 -6.28 2.58
N GLU A 26 12.71 -7.46 2.87
CA GLU A 26 11.27 -7.70 3.06
C GLU A 26 10.69 -6.80 4.17
N LYS A 27 11.43 -6.60 5.27
CA LYS A 27 10.98 -5.75 6.37
C LYS A 27 10.88 -4.30 5.95
N SER A 28 11.87 -3.80 5.19
CA SER A 28 11.84 -2.44 4.67
C SER A 28 10.71 -2.21 3.68
N LEU A 29 10.36 -3.21 2.86
CA LEU A 29 9.21 -3.12 1.95
C LEU A 29 7.89 -3.09 2.72
N ALA A 30 7.75 -3.92 3.75
CA ALA A 30 6.56 -3.95 4.62
C ALA A 30 6.38 -2.61 5.37
N GLU A 31 7.46 -2.05 5.91
CA GLU A 31 7.46 -0.74 6.59
C GLU A 31 7.07 0.40 5.63
N ASN A 32 7.62 0.43 4.41
CA ASN A 32 7.26 1.42 3.40
C ASN A 32 5.79 1.33 3.00
N TYR A 33 5.27 0.11 2.85
CA TYR A 33 3.86 -0.11 2.55
C TYR A 33 2.95 0.37 3.68
N ALA A 34 3.29 0.04 4.94
CA ALA A 34 2.53 0.48 6.11
C ALA A 34 2.52 2.01 6.23
N ALA A 35 3.67 2.66 6.07
CA ALA A 35 3.79 4.12 6.09
C ALA A 35 2.95 4.79 4.99
N ALA A 36 2.97 4.24 3.78
CA ALA A 36 2.16 4.77 2.68
C ALA A 36 0.65 4.59 2.92
N LEU A 37 0.23 3.44 3.46
CA LEU A 37 -1.17 3.18 3.80
C LEU A 37 -1.68 4.15 4.87
N GLU A 38 -0.86 4.42 5.89
CA GLU A 38 -1.19 5.39 6.94
C GLU A 38 -1.36 6.80 6.38
N GLU A 39 -0.46 7.24 5.50
CA GLU A 39 -0.52 8.57 4.90
C GLU A 39 -1.73 8.74 3.96
N VAL A 40 -2.09 7.68 3.23
CA VAL A 40 -3.33 7.67 2.42
C VAL A 40 -4.56 7.77 3.32
N LEU A 41 -4.61 7.02 4.42
CA LEU A 41 -5.73 7.11 5.37
C LEU A 41 -5.81 8.48 6.04
N ARG A 42 -4.67 9.12 6.32
CA ARG A 42 -4.59 10.49 6.85
C ARG A 42 -5.09 11.52 5.83
N SER A 43 -4.82 11.28 4.55
CA SER A 43 -5.28 12.11 3.44
C SER A 43 -6.79 11.95 3.14
N LYS A 44 -7.51 11.09 3.87
CA LYS A 44 -8.96 10.92 3.73
C LYS A 44 -9.68 12.23 4.06
N PRO A 45 -10.40 12.84 3.10
CA PRO A 45 -11.19 14.03 3.38
C PRO A 45 -12.41 13.66 4.22
N SER A 46 -12.83 14.56 5.12
CA SER A 46 -13.99 14.37 5.99
C SER A 46 -15.32 14.15 5.25
N SER A 47 -15.38 14.54 3.97
CA SER A 47 -16.52 14.32 3.08
C SER A 47 -16.64 12.89 2.55
N SER A 48 -15.60 12.06 2.66
CA SER A 48 -15.63 10.68 2.18
C SER A 48 -16.44 9.78 3.11
N LYS A 49 -17.64 9.39 2.65
CA LYS A 49 -18.53 8.44 3.33
C LYS A 49 -18.16 7.00 2.96
N GLY A 50 -18.20 6.09 3.94
CA GLY A 50 -17.96 4.66 3.71
C GLY A 50 -16.49 4.23 3.71
N ARG A 51 -16.21 3.09 3.07
CA ARG A 51 -14.88 2.48 2.97
C ARG A 51 -14.03 3.29 1.99
N TYR A 52 -12.93 3.87 2.47
CA TYR A 52 -12.09 4.76 1.68
C TYR A 52 -11.20 4.01 0.67
N ILE A 53 -10.75 2.81 1.04
CA ILE A 53 -9.94 1.94 0.18
C ILE A 53 -10.74 0.68 -0.15
N SER A 54 -11.06 0.49 -1.43
CA SER A 54 -11.85 -0.64 -1.91
C SER A 54 -11.01 -1.87 -2.21
N LYS A 55 -9.85 -1.67 -2.86
CA LYS A 55 -8.97 -2.75 -3.31
C LYS A 55 -7.53 -2.26 -3.28
N ILE A 56 -6.61 -3.14 -2.90
CA ILE A 56 -5.18 -2.92 -3.03
C ILE A 56 -4.61 -4.09 -3.84
N VAL A 57 -3.78 -3.77 -4.83
CA VAL A 57 -3.09 -4.75 -5.66
C VAL A 57 -1.62 -4.41 -5.68
N LEU A 58 -0.79 -5.38 -5.34
CA LEU A 58 0.66 -5.28 -5.47
C LEU A 58 1.09 -5.99 -6.76
N SER A 59 1.86 -5.32 -7.60
CA SER A 59 2.40 -5.92 -8.82
C SER A 59 3.85 -5.52 -9.01
N THR A 60 4.63 -6.42 -9.58
CA THR A 60 5.95 -6.09 -10.13
C THR A 60 5.81 -5.47 -11.52
N SER A 61 6.87 -4.87 -12.05
CA SER A 61 6.81 -4.14 -13.34
C SER A 61 6.36 -5.02 -14.52
N MET A 62 6.65 -6.31 -14.49
CA MET A 62 6.33 -7.27 -15.57
C MET A 62 5.64 -8.54 -15.05
N GLY A 63 5.08 -8.51 -13.84
CA GLY A 63 4.46 -9.67 -13.20
C GLY A 63 2.96 -9.52 -13.00
N PRO A 64 2.26 -10.63 -12.70
CA PRO A 64 0.85 -10.59 -12.33
C PRO A 64 0.66 -9.80 -11.03
N GLY A 65 -0.48 -9.13 -10.91
CA GLY A 65 -0.86 -8.42 -9.70
C GLY A 65 -1.49 -9.36 -8.67
N ILE A 66 -1.01 -9.31 -7.43
CA ILE A 66 -1.56 -10.04 -6.30
C ILE A 66 -2.45 -9.08 -5.51
N ALA A 67 -3.71 -9.46 -5.32
CA ALA A 67 -4.63 -8.70 -4.48
C ALA A 67 -4.26 -8.93 -3.01
N VAL A 68 -4.11 -7.84 -2.26
CA VAL A 68 -3.83 -7.87 -0.82
C VAL A 68 -5.06 -7.37 -0.06
N ASP A 69 -5.26 -7.88 1.16
CA ASP A 69 -6.42 -7.51 1.96
C ASP A 69 -6.28 -6.08 2.52
N PRO A 70 -7.17 -5.15 2.14
CA PRO A 70 -7.13 -3.78 2.66
C PRO A 70 -7.57 -3.64 4.12
N ASN A 71 -8.13 -4.69 4.75
CA ASN A 71 -8.49 -4.67 6.18
C ASN A 71 -7.33 -4.97 7.12
N ARG A 72 -6.25 -5.61 6.65
CA ARG A 72 -5.04 -5.84 7.47
C ARG A 72 -4.18 -4.57 7.52
N THR A 73 -4.62 -3.59 8.31
CA THR A 73 -3.90 -2.32 8.53
C THR A 73 -2.86 -2.40 9.66
N ARG A 74 -2.88 -3.47 10.47
CA ARG A 74 -1.90 -3.74 11.53
C ARG A 74 -1.50 -5.21 11.49
N ASN A 75 -0.20 -5.48 11.68
CA ASN A 75 0.46 -6.80 11.64
C ASN A 75 0.97 -7.25 10.25
N VAL A 76 1.91 -6.50 9.67
CA VAL A 76 2.60 -6.87 8.41
C VAL A 76 3.80 -7.82 8.65
N THR A 77 4.07 -8.20 9.91
CA THR A 77 5.27 -8.97 10.33
C THR A 77 4.98 -10.31 11.01
N VAL A 78 3.72 -10.76 11.06
CA VAL A 78 3.39 -12.11 11.53
C VAL A 78 2.89 -12.92 10.35
N ASP A 79 3.76 -13.80 9.87
CA ASP A 79 3.38 -15.00 9.13
C ASP A 79 2.40 -15.80 10.01
N GLU A 80 1.11 -15.74 9.70
CA GLU A 80 0.18 -16.80 10.11
C GLU A 80 0.25 -17.94 9.10
N THR A 81 1.40 -18.62 9.05
CA THR A 81 1.52 -19.99 8.50
C THR A 81 1.40 -21.01 9.63
N ASP A 82 0.26 -20.99 10.34
CA ASP A 82 -0.17 -22.07 11.23
C ASP A 82 -1.70 -22.19 11.19
N ALA A 83 -2.21 -22.83 10.13
CA ALA A 83 -3.41 -23.68 10.10
C ALA A 83 -3.56 -24.34 8.72
#